data_AF-K2BXV8-F1
#
_entry.id   AF-K2BXV8-F1
#
_cell.length_a   1.000
_cell.length_b   1.000
_cell.length_c   1.000
_cell.angle_alpha   90.00
_cell.angle_beta   90.00
_cell.angle_gamma   90.00
#
_symmetry.space_group_name_H-M   'P 1'
#
loop_
_entity.id
_entity.type
_entity.pdbx_description
1 polymer ?
#
loop_
_entity_poly.entity_id
_entity_poly.type
_entity_poly.pdbx_seq_one_letter_code
_entity_poly.pdbx_strand_id
1 'polypeptide(L)' 'MALHSHSVDENIRPATDKELTTIADYVTNHAIKSELAYTTARYCLMDAIGCGILALQYPACKKLLGPIIPGTTVPV' A
#
# COMPACT_ATOMS: atom_id res chain seq x y z
N MET A 1 -13.90 22.63 -49.15
CA MET A 1 -14.50 23.72 -48.36
C MET A 1 -14.68 23.20 -46.94
N ALA A 2 -14.23 23.99 -45.97
CA ALA A 2 -14.02 23.72 -44.54
C ALA A 2 -15.06 22.79 -43.87
N LEU A 3 -14.72 22.02 -42.84
CA LEU A 3 -14.38 22.54 -41.50
C LEU A 3 -13.48 21.57 -40.73
N HIS A 4 -12.27 22.01 -40.39
CA HIS A 4 -11.54 21.45 -39.25
C HIS A 4 -12.18 22.05 -37.99
N SER A 5 -12.96 21.27 -37.26
CA SER A 5 -13.46 21.68 -35.95
C SER A 5 -12.28 21.70 -34.98
N HIS A 6 -11.80 22.89 -34.61
CA HIS A 6 -11.05 23.04 -33.36
C HIS A 6 -12.05 22.87 -32.21
N SER A 7 -12.26 21.64 -31.77
CA SER A 7 -12.95 21.35 -30.51
C SER A 7 -12.01 21.76 -29.39
N VAL A 8 -12.43 22.75 -28.60
CA VAL A 8 -11.83 23.01 -27.29
C VAL A 8 -12.09 21.75 -26.46
N ASP A 9 -11.04 21.04 -26.09
CA ASP A 9 -11.13 19.90 -25.18
C ASP A 9 -11.58 20.45 -23.82
N GLU A 10 -12.79 20.10 -23.39
CA GLU A 10 -13.26 20.50 -22.06
C GLU A 10 -12.32 19.84 -21.04
N ASN A 11 -11.67 20.64 -20.18
CA ASN A 11 -10.77 20.14 -19.13
C ASN A 11 -11.56 19.50 -17.97
N ILE A 12 -12.36 18.49 -18.29
CA ILE A 12 -13.16 17.71 -17.36
C ILE A 12 -12.28 16.56 -16.88
N ARG A 13 -12.07 16.51 -15.56
CA ARG A 13 -11.35 15.40 -14.95
C ARG A 13 -12.11 14.10 -15.24
N PRO A 14 -11.46 13.09 -15.86
CA PRO A 14 -12.09 11.80 -16.09
C PRO A 14 -12.39 11.10 -14.76
N ALA A 15 -13.37 10.19 -14.79
CA ALA A 15 -13.62 9.31 -13.66
C ALA A 15 -12.40 8.42 -13.39
N THR A 16 -12.24 8.00 -12.13
CA THR A 16 -11.19 7.06 -11.74
C THR A 16 -11.38 5.72 -12.43
N ASP A 17 -10.27 5.06 -12.78
CA ASP A 17 -10.31 3.72 -13.38
C ASP A 17 -11.10 2.73 -12.53
N LYS A 18 -11.75 1.79 -13.22
CA LYS A 18 -12.66 0.83 -12.60
C LYS A 18 -11.95 -0.07 -11.60
N GLU A 19 -10.74 -0.51 -11.92
CA GLU A 19 -9.92 -1.40 -11.10
C GLU A 19 -9.55 -0.72 -9.78
N LEU A 20 -9.13 0.55 -9.84
CA LEU A 20 -8.82 1.35 -8.67
C LEU A 20 -10.05 1.56 -7.80
N THR A 21 -11.19 1.86 -8.42
CA THR A 21 -12.46 2.05 -7.71
C THR A 21 -12.91 0.75 -7.03
N THR A 22 -12.78 -0.39 -7.72
CA THR A 22 -13.14 -1.70 -7.18
C THR A 22 -12.29 -2.09 -5.97
N ILE A 23 -10.98 -1.85 -6.03
CA ILE A 23 -10.08 -2.09 -4.90
C ILE A 23 -10.44 -1.18 -3.72
N ALA A 24 -10.66 0.11 -3.99
CA ALA A 24 -11.05 1.07 -2.96
C ALA A 24 -12.35 0.65 -2.27
N ASP A 25 -13.38 0.32 -3.05
CA ASP A 25 -14.68 -0.10 -2.53
C ASP A 25 -14.58 -1.36 -1.67
N TYR A 26 -13.76 -2.34 -2.07
CA TYR A 26 -13.51 -3.53 -1.26
C TYR A 26 -12.84 -3.16 0.06
N VAL A 27 -11.76 -2.37 0.03
CA VAL A 27 -11.00 -2.01 1.23
C VAL A 27 -11.84 -1.20 2.22
N THR A 28 -12.70 -0.29 1.75
CA THR A 28 -13.45 0.61 2.63
C THR A 28 -14.77 0.03 3.11
N ASN A 29 -15.42 -0.84 2.33
CA ASN A 29 -16.80 -1.27 2.62
C ASN A 29 -16.94 -2.76 2.94
N HIS A 30 -15.94 -3.59 2.66
CA HIS A 30 -16.06 -5.03 2.87
C HIS A 30 -15.71 -5.43 4.31
N ALA A 31 -16.66 -6.09 4.98
CA ALA A 31 -16.43 -6.68 6.29
C ALA A 31 -16.04 -8.15 6.18
N ILE A 32 -14.83 -8.50 6.60
CA ILE A 32 -14.35 -9.89 6.65
C ILE A 32 -15.05 -10.61 7.82
N LYS A 33 -15.73 -11.73 7.55
CA LYS A 33 -16.49 -12.53 8.54
C LYS A 33 -15.95 -13.96 8.75
N SER A 34 -14.75 -14.24 8.25
CA SER A 34 -14.15 -15.59 8.33
C SER A 34 -13.24 -15.72 9.55
N GLU A 35 -13.68 -16.49 10.54
CA GLU A 35 -12.87 -16.83 11.73
C GLU A 35 -11.55 -17.52 11.35
N LEU A 36 -11.59 -18.39 10.33
CA LEU A 36 -10.40 -19.05 9.81
C LEU A 36 -9.42 -18.02 9.22
N ALA A 37 -9.92 -17.01 8.49
CA ALA A 37 -9.07 -15.97 7.93
C ALA A 37 -8.35 -15.18 9.04
N TYR A 38 -9.05 -14.78 10.11
CA TYR A 38 -8.43 -14.08 11.24
C TYR A 38 -7.46 -14.97 12.02
N THR A 39 -7.81 -16.22 12.25
CA THR A 39 -6.93 -17.18 12.95
C THR A 39 -5.64 -17.39 12.18
N THR A 40 -5.72 -17.59 10.86
CA THR A 40 -4.53 -17.76 10.01
C THR A 40 -3.75 -16.46 9.87
N ALA A 41 -4.41 -15.30 9.77
CA ALA A 41 -3.74 -13.99 9.74
C ALA A 41 -2.93 -13.74 11.02
N ARG A 42 -3.43 -14.18 12.19
CA ARG A 42 -2.69 -14.11 13.46
C ARG A 42 -1.41 -14.95 13.40
N TYR A 43 -1.46 -16.17 12.86
CA TYR A 43 -0.26 -17.00 12.69
C TYR A 43 0.71 -16.42 11.66
N CYS A 44 0.21 -15.88 10.56
CA CYS A 44 1.02 -15.19 9.56
C CYS A 44 1.74 -13.96 10.15
N LEU A 45 1.06 -13.20 11.04
CA LEU A 45 1.69 -12.11 11.77
C LEU A 45 2.84 -12.60 12.67
N MET A 46 2.62 -13.68 13.41
CA MET A 46 3.66 -14.27 14.26
C MET A 46 4.87 -14.74 13.44
N ASP A 47 4.63 -15.36 12.28
CA ASP A 47 5.67 -15.80 11.35
C ASP A 47 6.47 -14.61 10.77
N ALA A 48 5.77 -13.57 10.29
CA ALA A 48 6.41 -12.38 9.73
C ALA A 48 7.29 -11.66 10.77
N ILE A 49 6.80 -11.51 12.00
CA ILE A 49 7.60 -10.92 13.11
C ILE A 49 8.80 -11.81 13.43
N GLY A 50 8.62 -13.13 13.50
CA GLY A 50 9.70 -14.08 13.76
C GLY A 50 10.81 -13.98 12.70
N CYS A 51 10.43 -13.94 11.42
CA CYS A 51 11.35 -13.74 10.30
C CYS A 51 12.08 -12.39 10.40
N GLY A 52 11.36 -11.31 10.72
CA GLY A 52 11.92 -9.98 10.90
C GLY A 52 12.97 -9.92 12.02
N ILE A 53 12.68 -10.52 13.18
CA ILE A 53 13.62 -10.58 14.32
C ILE A 53 14.85 -11.42 13.97
N LEU A 54 14.66 -12.57 13.33
CA LEU A 54 15.77 -13.42 12.88
C LEU A 54 16.71 -12.68 11.90
N ALA A 55 16.14 -11.88 10.99
CA ALA A 55 16.91 -11.10 10.03
C ALA A 55 17.88 -10.08 10.67
N LEU A 56 17.60 -9.63 11.91
CA LEU A 56 18.48 -8.72 12.66
C LEU A 56 19.84 -9.34 13.04
N GLN A 57 20.00 -10.66 12.91
CA GLN A 57 21.30 -11.31 13.11
C GLN A 57 22.24 -11.09 11.91
N TYR A 58 21.71 -10.71 10.74
CA TYR A 58 22.49 -10.56 9.51
C TYR A 58 22.96 -9.11 9.32
N PRO A 59 24.28 -8.83 9.33
CA PRO A 59 24.81 -7.47 9.15
C PRO A 59 24.36 -6.80 7.84
N ALA A 60 24.20 -7.59 6.78
CA ALA A 60 23.72 -7.11 5.49
C ALA A 60 22.27 -6.60 5.51
N CYS A 61 21.42 -7.12 6.42
CA CYS A 61 20.07 -6.60 6.65
C CYS A 61 20.15 -5.35 7.53
N LYS A 62 20.85 -5.43 8.68
CA LYS A 62 20.94 -4.33 9.66
C LYS A 62 21.47 -3.02 9.09
N LYS A 63 22.40 -3.07 8.12
CA LYS A 63 22.98 -1.86 7.51
C LYS A 63 21.95 -0.99 6.76
N LEU A 64 20.77 -1.53 6.45
CA LEU A 64 19.69 -0.83 5.75
C LEU A 64 18.64 -0.22 6.70
N LEU A 65 18.78 -0.47 7.99
CA LEU A 65 17.82 -0.06 9.01
C LEU A 65 18.30 1.19 9.76
N GLY A 66 17.37 1.88 10.42
CA GLY A 66 17.65 3.10 11.18
C GLY A 66 17.49 4.37 10.35
N PRO A 67 17.66 5.54 10.97
CA PRO A 67 17.51 6.82 10.28
C PRO A 67 18.66 7.04 9.28
N ILE A 68 18.33 7.68 8.14
CA ILE A 68 19.33 8.07 7.13
C ILE A 68 20.40 8.98 7.76
N ILE A 69 19.99 9.88 8.66
CA ILE A 69 20.87 10.77 9.41
C ILE A 69 20.99 10.21 10.85
N PRO A 70 22.15 9.68 11.27
CA PRO A 70 22.35 9.14 12.61
C PRO A 70 21.98 10.14 13.71
N GLY A 71 21.30 9.68 14.75
CA GLY A 71 20.84 10.54 15.85
C GLY A 71 19.55 11.32 15.55
N THR A 72 19.00 11.22 14.34
CA THR A 72 17.69 11.81 14.05
C THR A 72 16.60 11.08 14.80
N THR A 73 15.87 11.84 15.62
CA THR A 73 14.64 11.37 16.25
C THR A 73 13.48 11.88 15.40
N VAL A 74 12.65 10.98 14.87
CA VAL A 74 11.43 11.38 14.16
C VAL A 74 10.44 11.86 15.24
N PRO A 75 9.98 13.13 15.21
CA PRO A 75 8.94 13.57 16.13
C PRO A 75 7.67 12.76 15.89
N VAL A 76 7.05 12.31 16.98
CA VAL A 76 5.72 11.67 16.97
C VAL A 76 4.61 12.68 16.73
#